data_AF-A0A835J7N8-F1
#
_entry.id   AF-A0A835J7N8-F1
#
_cell.length_a   1.000
_cell.length_b   1.000
_cell.length_c   1.000
_cell.angle_alpha   90.00
_cell.angle_beta   90.00
_cell.angle_gamma   90.00
#
_symmetry.space_group_name_H-M   'P 1'
#
loop_
_entity.id
_entity.type
_entity.pdbx_description
1 polymer ?
#
loop_
_entity_poly.entity_id
_entity_poly.type
_entity_poly.pdbx_seq_one_letter_code
_entity_poly.pdbx_strand_id
1 'polypeptide(L)'
;MKEYHIYNILSPEQCKIGNPLLEFNTDFNSRAEFLWSHGLISDCTYKIFTTVCNFSQIRRQYASGSLSFPCSKSQEKSANMLTLMMLLTMSVYHRLNRNHNF
;
A
#
# COMPACT_ATOMS: atom_id res chain seq x y z
N MET A 1 -26.65 -14.31 27.65
CA MET A 1 -26.66 -12.83 27.61
C MET A 1 -25.28 -12.32 27.27
N LYS A 2 -25.03 -12.00 25.99
CA LYS A 2 -24.39 -10.77 25.50
C LYS A 2 -24.87 -10.63 24.05
N GLU A 3 -25.92 -9.84 23.87
CA GLU A 3 -26.41 -9.44 22.55
C GLU A 3 -25.34 -8.57 21.89
N TYR A 4 -24.96 -8.92 20.66
CA TYR A 4 -24.29 -8.00 19.75
C TYR A 4 -25.37 -7.26 18.97
N HIS A 5 -25.86 -6.17 19.54
CA HIS A 5 -26.70 -5.19 18.84
C HIS A 5 -25.83 -4.38 17.89
N ILE A 6 -25.76 -4.78 16.62
CA ILE A 6 -25.38 -3.89 15.52
C ILE A 6 -26.56 -3.85 14.56
N TYR A 7 -27.61 -3.13 14.97
CA TYR A 7 -28.60 -2.62 14.02
C TYR A 7 -28.38 -1.13 13.90
N ASN A 8 -27.89 -0.69 12.75
CA ASN A 8 -28.47 0.41 11.95
C ASN A 8 -27.50 0.87 10.85
N ILE A 9 -27.50 0.17 9.72
CA ILE A 9 -27.26 0.80 8.42
C ILE A 9 -28.36 0.26 7.49
N LEU A 10 -29.55 0.82 7.63
CA LEU A 10 -30.62 0.69 6.65
C LEU A 10 -30.79 2.04 5.94
N SER A 11 -30.05 2.21 4.84
CA SER A 11 -30.62 2.73 3.61
C SER A 11 -30.17 1.80 2.47
N PRO A 12 -31.06 1.36 1.56
CA PRO A 12 -30.71 0.48 0.44
C PRO A 12 -30.11 1.25 -0.75
N GLU A 13 -29.63 2.48 -0.54
CA GLU A 13 -28.79 3.13 -1.52
C GLU A 13 -27.38 2.58 -1.33
N GLN A 14 -26.95 1.79 -2.32
CA GLN A 14 -25.64 1.15 -2.41
C GLN A 14 -24.56 1.94 -1.67
N CYS A 15 -24.05 1.36 -0.57
CA CYS A 15 -22.88 1.87 0.11
C CYS A 15 -21.69 1.75 -0.85
N LYS A 16 -21.43 2.80 -1.63
CA LYS A 16 -20.27 2.89 -2.51
C LYS A 16 -19.07 3.23 -1.64
N ILE A 17 -18.38 2.19 -1.17
CA ILE A 17 -17.13 2.38 -0.42
C ILE A 17 -15.98 2.32 -1.41
N GLY A 18 -15.36 3.47 -1.69
CA GLY A 18 -14.16 3.57 -2.54
C GLY A 18 -12.90 3.35 -1.71
N ASN A 19 -12.09 2.37 -2.10
CA ASN A 19 -10.82 1.98 -1.44
C ASN A 19 -10.90 1.78 0.08
N PRO A 20 -11.90 1.04 0.61
CA PRO A 20 -11.93 0.74 2.03
C PRO A 20 -10.77 -0.15 2.46
N LEU A 21 -10.38 0.04 3.72
CA LEU A 21 -9.75 -1.02 4.49
C LEU A 21 -10.87 -1.86 5.12
N LEU A 22 -11.11 -3.06 4.59
CA LEU A 22 -12.11 -4.03 5.03
C LEU A 22 -11.50 -5.12 5.92
N GLU A 23 -10.36 -5.71 5.50
CA GLU A 23 -9.67 -6.74 6.26
C GLU A 23 -8.16 -6.47 6.27
N PHE A 24 -7.64 -6.26 7.48
CA PHE A 24 -6.28 -5.78 7.70
C PHE A 24 -5.20 -6.61 6.98
N ASN A 25 -5.25 -7.94 7.05
CA ASN A 25 -4.20 -8.74 6.42
C ASN A 25 -4.29 -8.68 4.90
N THR A 26 -5.48 -8.84 4.35
CA THR A 26 -5.76 -8.87 2.92
C THR A 26 -5.41 -7.53 2.30
N ASP A 27 -5.89 -6.43 2.87
CA ASP A 27 -5.68 -5.10 2.30
C ASP A 27 -4.22 -4.67 2.38
N PHE A 28 -3.53 -4.96 3.48
CA PHE A 28 -2.10 -4.64 3.55
C PHE A 28 -1.27 -5.57 2.69
N ASN A 29 -1.48 -6.89 2.73
CA ASN A 29 -0.65 -7.84 2.00
C ASN A 29 -0.85 -7.75 0.47
N SER A 30 -2.02 -7.32 -0.01
CA SER A 30 -2.28 -7.08 -1.44
C SER A 30 -1.34 -6.03 -2.07
N ARG A 31 -0.74 -5.15 -1.26
CA ARG A 31 0.25 -4.17 -1.74
C ARG A 31 1.46 -4.83 -2.39
N ALA A 32 1.89 -6.00 -1.90
CA ALA A 32 3.02 -6.70 -2.50
C ALA A 32 2.72 -7.09 -3.96
N GLU A 33 1.54 -7.65 -4.19
CA GLU A 33 1.05 -8.03 -5.51
C GLU A 33 0.87 -6.82 -6.43
N PHE A 34 0.24 -5.75 -5.91
CA PHE A 34 0.06 -4.52 -6.66
C PHE A 34 1.40 -3.94 -7.13
N LEU A 35 2.37 -3.78 -6.23
CA LEU A 35 3.67 -3.21 -6.58
C LEU A 35 4.45 -4.09 -7.56
N TRP A 36 4.39 -5.41 -7.39
CA TRP A 36 5.12 -6.35 -8.25
C TRP A 36 4.52 -6.40 -9.67
N SER A 37 3.19 -6.56 -9.77
CA SER A 37 2.48 -6.58 -11.06
C SER A 37 2.60 -5.27 -11.85
N HIS A 38 2.90 -4.15 -11.18
CA HIS A 38 3.13 -2.84 -11.80
C HIS A 38 4.62 -2.52 -12.01
N GLY A 39 5.51 -3.49 -11.80
CA GLY A 39 6.96 -3.33 -12.04
C GLY A 39 7.66 -2.39 -11.06
N LEU A 40 7.09 -2.17 -9.87
CA LEU A 40 7.60 -1.24 -8.86
C LEU A 40 8.51 -1.89 -7.82
N ILE A 41 8.60 -3.22 -7.83
CA ILE A 41 9.55 -3.98 -7.01
C ILE A 41 10.05 -5.18 -7.78
N SER A 42 11.25 -5.65 -7.44
CA SER A 42 11.83 -6.87 -8.03
C SER A 42 11.24 -8.15 -7.45
N ASP A 43 11.35 -9.27 -8.17
CA ASP A 43 10.94 -10.61 -7.71
C ASP A 43 11.52 -10.97 -6.34
N CYS A 44 12.81 -10.64 -6.11
CA CYS A 44 13.45 -10.86 -4.81
C CYS A 44 12.76 -10.09 -3.68
N THR A 45 12.31 -8.86 -3.96
CA THR A 45 11.61 -8.02 -2.98
C THR A 45 10.18 -8.52 -2.76
N TYR A 46 9.48 -8.92 -3.84
CA TYR A 46 8.16 -9.55 -3.75
C TYR A 46 8.18 -10.84 -2.93
N LYS A 47 9.19 -11.70 -3.15
CA LYS A 47 9.39 -12.93 -2.35
C LYS A 47 9.57 -12.63 -0.87
N ILE A 48 10.31 -11.58 -0.50
CA ILE A 48 10.43 -11.17 0.92
C ILE A 48 9.06 -10.77 1.47
N PHE A 49 8.27 -10.00 0.72
CA PHE A 49 6.92 -9.59 1.14
C PHE A 49 5.91 -10.74 1.23
N THR A 50 6.10 -11.84 0.51
CA THR A 50 5.19 -13.00 0.56
C THR A 50 5.64 -14.10 1.51
N THR A 51 6.92 -14.15 1.90
CA THR A 51 7.48 -15.29 2.66
C THR A 51 8.19 -14.93 3.97
N VAL A 52 8.73 -13.71 4.12
CA VAL A 52 9.57 -13.33 5.28
C VAL A 52 8.93 -12.21 6.08
N CYS A 53 8.51 -11.13 5.42
CA CYS A 53 7.89 -9.99 6.08
C CYS A 53 6.83 -9.36 5.19
N ASN A 54 5.58 -9.75 5.41
CA ASN A 54 4.44 -9.17 4.68
C ASN A 54 4.06 -7.78 5.20
N PHE A 55 3.31 -7.03 4.40
CA PHE A 55 2.93 -5.66 4.73
C PHE A 55 2.10 -5.57 6.02
N SER A 56 1.24 -6.54 6.31
CA SER A 56 0.48 -6.55 7.57
C SER A 56 1.41 -6.66 8.79
N GLN A 57 2.49 -7.44 8.69
CA GLN A 57 3.53 -7.55 9.71
C GLN A 57 4.34 -6.26 9.84
N ILE A 58 4.71 -5.61 8.72
CA ILE A 58 5.35 -4.29 8.73
C ILE A 58 4.51 -3.30 9.53
N ARG A 59 3.19 -3.24 9.27
CA ARG A 59 2.27 -2.35 9.98
C ARG A 59 2.20 -2.63 11.49
N ARG A 60 2.13 -3.90 11.90
CA ARG A 60 2.16 -4.29 13.32
C ARG A 60 3.48 -3.92 13.97
N GLN A 61 4.59 -4.20 13.31
CA GLN A 61 5.93 -3.91 13.82
C GLN A 61 6.16 -2.41 14.00
N TYR A 62 5.72 -1.59 13.04
CA TYR A 62 5.71 -0.13 13.18
C TYR A 62 4.91 0.33 14.41
N ALA A 63 3.71 -0.20 14.61
CA ALA A 63 2.89 0.15 15.77
C ALA A 63 3.54 -0.27 17.10
N SER A 64 4.27 -1.39 17.11
CA SER A 64 5.02 -1.87 18.28
C SER A 64 6.37 -1.17 18.50
N GLY A 65 6.81 -0.31 17.58
CA GLY A 65 8.09 0.39 17.64
C GLY A 65 9.33 -0.47 17.35
N SER A 66 9.18 -1.75 16.98
CA SER A 66 10.29 -2.66 16.70
C SER A 66 10.15 -3.28 15.30
N LEU A 67 10.81 -2.66 14.33
CA LEU A 67 10.83 -3.13 12.94
C LEU A 67 12.07 -4.02 12.71
N SER A 68 11.83 -5.28 12.38
CA SER A 68 12.90 -6.24 12.09
C SER A 68 13.69 -5.83 10.84
N PHE A 69 14.97 -6.20 10.79
CA PHE A 69 15.87 -5.91 9.67
C PHE A 69 15.32 -6.27 8.28
N PRO A 70 14.75 -7.47 8.03
CA PRO A 70 14.19 -7.78 6.71
C PRO A 70 13.01 -6.88 6.34
N CYS A 71 12.15 -6.55 7.32
CA CYS A 71 11.00 -5.66 7.12
C CYS A 71 11.42 -4.22 6.80
N SER A 72 12.42 -3.69 7.51
CA SER A 72 12.91 -2.33 7.27
C SER A 72 13.59 -2.24 5.90
N LYS A 73 14.40 -3.25 5.54
CA LYS A 73 15.12 -3.24 4.26
C LYS A 73 14.19 -3.40 3.06
N SER A 74 13.20 -4.28 3.11
CA SER A 74 12.23 -4.43 2.01
C SER A 74 11.33 -3.20 1.88
N GLN A 75 10.91 -2.62 3.01
CA GLN A 75 10.13 -1.37 3.03
C GLN A 75 10.91 -0.20 2.41
N GLU A 76 12.20 -0.05 2.72
CA GLU A 76 13.08 0.98 2.14
C GLU A 76 13.18 0.83 0.61
N LYS A 77 13.44 -0.40 0.11
CA LYS A 77 13.51 -0.67 -1.33
C LYS A 77 12.23 -0.29 -2.05
N SER A 78 11.09 -0.66 -1.47
CA SER A 78 9.77 -0.31 -2.01
C SER A 78 9.56 1.21 -2.04
N ALA A 79 9.84 1.90 -0.92
CA ALA A 79 9.64 3.34 -0.82
C ALA A 79 10.47 4.12 -1.84
N ASN A 80 11.75 3.78 -2.01
CA ASN A 80 12.63 4.46 -2.97
C ASN A 80 12.11 4.37 -4.41
N MET A 81 11.57 3.22 -4.81
CA MET A 81 11.04 3.01 -6.16
C MET A 81 9.75 3.83 -6.38
N LEU A 82 8.85 3.86 -5.39
CA LEU A 82 7.66 4.71 -5.42
C LEU A 82 8.00 6.20 -5.48
N THR A 83 8.98 6.66 -4.70
CA THR A 83 9.43 8.05 -4.73
C THR A 83 10.03 8.41 -6.08
N LEU A 84 10.86 7.53 -6.67
CA LEU A 84 11.43 7.75 -7.99
C LEU A 84 10.33 7.93 -9.05
N MET A 85 9.29 7.09 -9.01
CA MET A 85 8.14 7.25 -9.91
C MET A 85 7.47 8.62 -9.77
N MET A 86 7.18 9.06 -8.54
CA MET A 86 6.53 10.36 -8.32
C MET A 86 7.40 11.53 -8.79
N LEU A 87 8.72 11.46 -8.60
CA LEU A 87 9.63 12.51 -9.06
C LEU A 87 9.72 12.56 -10.60
N LEU A 88 9.71 11.39 -11.25
CA LEU A 88 9.70 11.32 -12.72
C LEU A 88 8.40 11.88 -13.28
N THR A 89 7.24 11.56 -12.69
CA THR A 89 5.95 12.12 -13.14
C THR A 89 5.88 13.62 -12.92
N MET A 90 6.35 14.14 -11.79
CA MET A 90 6.45 15.59 -11.57
C MET A 90 7.39 16.27 -12.56
N SER A 91 8.52 15.64 -12.89
CA SER A 91 9.47 16.17 -13.88
C SER A 91 8.90 16.16 -15.30
N VAL A 92 8.15 15.11 -15.65
CA VAL A 92 7.43 15.03 -16.93
C VAL A 92 6.32 16.05 -16.99
N TYR A 93 5.50 16.16 -15.94
CA TYR A 93 4.44 17.16 -15.82
C TYR A 93 4.98 18.58 -15.94
N HIS A 94 6.06 18.90 -15.22
CA HIS A 94 6.72 20.20 -15.31
C HIS A 94 7.27 20.45 -16.73
N ARG A 95 7.84 19.44 -17.40
CA ARG A 95 8.28 19.56 -18.81
C ARG A 95 7.11 19.80 -19.77
N LEU A 96 6.01 19.07 -19.64
CA LEU A 96 4.80 19.27 -20.45
C LEU A 96 4.23 20.66 -20.24
N ASN A 97 4.09 21.11 -19.00
CA ASN A 97 3.52 22.41 -18.68
C ASN A 97 4.40 23.58 -19.18
N ARG A 98 5.74 23.41 -19.23
CA ARG A 98 6.61 24.41 -19.89
C ARG A 98 6.41 24.50 -21.40
N ASN A 99 6.04 23.40 -22.07
CA ASN A 99 5.84 23.36 -23.51
C ASN A 99 4.44 23.81 -23.96
N HIS A 100 3.48 23.93 -23.03
CA HIS A 100 2.11 24.40 -23.30
C HIS A 100 1.93 25.93 -23.12
N ASN A 101 3.00 26.68 -22.83
CA ASN A 101 2.97 28.15 -22.68
C ASN A 101 3.62 28.87 -23.88
N PHE A 102 3.18 28.54 -25.10
CA PHE A 102 3.43 29.31 -26.34
C PHE A 102 2.10 29.57 -27.04
#